data_AF-A0A4R9VCW4-F1
#
_entry.id   AF-A0A4R9VCW4-F1
#
_cell.length_a   1.000
_cell.length_b   1.000
_cell.length_c   1.000
_cell.angle_alpha   90.00
_cell.angle_beta   90.00
_cell.angle_gamma   90.00
#
_symmetry.space_group_name_H-M   'P 1'
#
loop_
_entity.id
_entity.type
_entity.pdbx_description
1 polymer ?
#
loop_
_entity_poly.entity_id
_entity_poly.type
_entity_poly.pdbx_seq_one_letter_code
_entity_poly.pdbx_strand_id
1 'polypeptide(L)'
;SIAGFIETLRGPARNDPAAREQFLQIMQNQTGRMARLIDDLLSLSRLEMKPYLRPGTEVDLRQTVDSVIDSLGPLARENNVAIERDFAKGPLDVPGDRDELFQVLENLLENACKYG
;
A
#
# COMPACT_ATOMS: atom_id res chain seq x y z
N SER A 1 0.67 14.42 -17.92
CA SER A 1 0.02 15.27 -16.89
C SER A 1 -1.48 15.10 -17.00
N ILE A 2 -2.22 15.11 -15.87
CA ILE A 2 -3.70 15.06 -15.89
C ILE A 2 -4.28 16.18 -16.76
N ALA A 3 -3.69 17.37 -16.71
CA ALA A 3 -4.12 18.52 -17.52
C ALA A 3 -4.10 18.22 -19.04
N GLY A 4 -3.09 17.51 -19.54
CA GLY A 4 -2.99 17.15 -20.96
C GLY A 4 -4.03 16.12 -21.40
N PHE A 5 -4.47 15.24 -20.50
CA PHE A 5 -5.57 14.31 -20.77
C PHE A 5 -6.92 15.03 -20.79
N ILE A 6 -7.13 15.99 -19.89
CA ILE A 6 -8.30 16.88 -19.93
C ILE A 6 -8.34 17.67 -21.23
N GLU A 7 -7.20 18.19 -21.70
CA GLU A 7 -7.11 18.91 -22.98
C GLU A 7 -7.44 18.02 -24.18
N THR A 8 -6.94 16.78 -24.18
CA THR A 8 -7.23 15.79 -25.22
C THR A 8 -8.72 15.40 -25.26
N LEU A 9 -9.32 15.19 -24.08
CA LEU A 9 -10.76 14.91 -23.93
C LEU A 9 -11.64 16.09 -24.34
N ARG A 10 -11.16 17.33 -24.17
CA ARG A 10 -11.87 18.54 -24.63
C ARG A 10 -11.73 18.80 -26.13
N GLY A 11 -10.69 18.26 -26.76
CA GLY A 11 -10.37 18.45 -28.18
C GLY A 11 -10.52 17.18 -29.02
N PRO A 12 -9.42 16.58 -29.52
CA PRO A 12 -9.46 15.54 -30.55
C PRO A 12 -10.28 14.30 -30.17
N ALA A 13 -10.28 13.91 -28.90
CA ALA A 13 -10.95 12.71 -28.41
C ALA A 13 -12.38 12.96 -27.89
N ARG A 14 -12.92 14.19 -28.04
CA ARG A 14 -14.21 14.58 -27.46
C ARG A 14 -15.38 13.68 -27.87
N ASN A 15 -15.37 13.23 -29.12
CA ASN A 15 -16.45 12.43 -29.71
C ASN A 15 -16.09 10.95 -29.90
N ASP A 16 -14.98 10.50 -29.32
CA ASP A 16 -14.55 9.09 -29.35
C ASP A 16 -14.78 8.46 -27.97
N PRO A 17 -15.83 7.64 -27.80
CA PRO A 17 -16.14 7.01 -26.52
C PRO A 17 -15.03 6.08 -26.01
N ALA A 18 -14.35 5.36 -26.90
CA ALA A 18 -13.31 4.41 -26.52
C ALA A 18 -12.04 5.15 -26.05
N ALA A 19 -11.63 6.18 -26.79
CA ALA A 19 -10.53 7.03 -26.36
C ALA A 19 -10.87 7.75 -25.04
N ARG A 20 -12.12 8.18 -24.87
CA ARG A 20 -12.57 8.84 -23.64
C ARG A 20 -12.46 7.94 -22.42
N GLU A 21 -12.91 6.70 -22.52
CA GLU A 21 -12.80 5.71 -21.44
C GLU A 21 -11.33 5.43 -21.08
N GLN A 22 -10.49 5.24 -22.10
CA GLN A 22 -9.05 5.03 -21.89
C GLN A 22 -8.40 6.21 -21.15
N PHE A 23 -8.70 7.45 -21.54
CA PHE A 23 -8.14 8.63 -20.87
C PHE A 23 -8.68 8.80 -19.45
N LEU A 24 -9.94 8.48 -19.19
CA LEU A 24 -10.51 8.47 -17.84
C LEU A 24 -9.79 7.46 -16.94
N GLN A 25 -9.56 6.25 -17.43
CA GLN A 25 -8.81 5.23 -16.69
C GLN A 25 -7.38 5.68 -16.38
N ILE A 26 -6.69 6.27 -17.37
CA ILE A 26 -5.33 6.79 -17.16
C ILE A 26 -5.35 7.89 -16.09
N MET A 27 -6.28 8.84 -16.16
CA MET A 27 -6.39 9.90 -15.16
C MET A 27 -6.66 9.35 -13.76
N GLN A 28 -7.55 8.36 -13.62
CA GLN A 28 -7.82 7.70 -12.34
C GLN A 28 -6.57 7.04 -11.75
N ASN A 29 -5.78 6.36 -12.59
CA ASN A 29 -4.53 5.76 -12.14
C ASN A 29 -3.50 6.82 -11.72
N GLN A 30 -3.46 7.97 -12.40
CA GLN A 30 -2.58 9.08 -12.07
C GLN A 30 -2.98 9.79 -10.76
N THR A 31 -4.27 10.02 -10.53
CA THR A 31 -4.75 10.60 -9.27
C THR A 31 -4.50 9.65 -8.10
N GLY A 32 -4.75 8.36 -8.27
CA GLY A 32 -4.46 7.35 -7.25
C GLY A 32 -2.97 7.26 -6.90
N ARG A 33 -2.07 7.46 -7.88
CA ARG A 33 -0.63 7.54 -7.58
C ARG A 33 -0.27 8.82 -6.80
N MET A 34 -0.85 9.97 -7.17
CA MET A 34 -0.60 11.22 -6.45
C MET A 34 -1.10 11.18 -5.01
N ALA A 35 -2.27 10.59 -4.76
CA ALA A 35 -2.79 10.38 -3.42
C ALA A 35 -1.81 9.57 -2.56
N ARG A 36 -1.32 8.43 -3.08
CA ARG A 36 -0.31 7.61 -2.38
C ARG A 36 0.96 8.39 -2.05
N LEU A 37 1.51 9.16 -2.99
CA LEU A 37 2.72 9.97 -2.74
C LEU A 37 2.51 11.02 -1.64
N ILE A 38 1.30 11.61 -1.56
CA ILE A 38 0.96 12.56 -0.50
C ILE A 38 0.84 11.84 0.83
N ASP A 39 0.18 10.69 0.89
CA ASP A 39 0.04 9.88 2.10
C ASP A 39 1.41 9.39 2.61
N ASP A 40 2.31 9.00 1.72
CA ASP A 40 3.68 8.61 2.04
C ASP A 40 4.46 9.78 2.67
N LEU A 41 4.34 10.98 2.07
CA LEU A 41 4.99 12.19 2.60
C LEU A 41 4.46 12.58 3.98
N LEU A 42 3.13 12.52 4.17
CA LEU A 42 2.49 12.80 5.46
C LEU A 42 2.89 11.77 6.52
N SER A 43 3.02 10.51 6.14
CA SER A 43 3.46 9.43 7.04
C SER A 43 4.91 9.64 7.48
N LEU A 44 5.80 9.99 6.54
CA LEU A 44 7.19 10.32 6.85
C LEU A 44 7.31 11.53 7.78
N SER A 45 6.52 12.58 7.53
CA SER A 45 6.48 13.76 8.41
C SER A 45 6.01 13.41 9.84
N ARG A 46 5.08 12.47 10.00
CA ARG A 46 4.65 11.99 11.33
C ARG A 46 5.73 11.18 12.05
N LEU A 47 6.50 10.37 11.31
CA LEU A 47 7.62 9.60 11.86
C LEU A 47 8.72 10.52 12.40
N GLU A 48 9.06 11.59 11.69
CA GLU A 48 10.03 12.60 12.16
C GLU A 48 9.58 13.35 13.42
N MET A 49 8.26 13.43 13.65
CA MET A 49 7.67 14.12 14.80
C MET A 49 7.35 13.19 15.99
N LYS A 50 7.45 11.87 15.85
CA LYS A 50 7.14 10.95 16.97
C LYS A 50 8.30 10.93 17.97
N PRO A 51 8.07 11.29 19.25
CA PRO A 51 9.04 11.01 20.30
C PRO A 51 9.27 9.51 20.39
N TYR A 52 10.50 9.12 20.72
CA TYR A 52 10.91 7.75 21.07
C TYR A 52 9.77 6.99 21.74
N LEU A 53 9.32 5.89 21.12
CA LEU A 53 8.23 5.05 21.64
C LEU A 53 8.50 4.73 23.12
N ARG A 54 7.50 4.95 23.97
CA ARG A 54 7.59 4.58 25.38
C ARG A 54 7.71 3.05 25.44
N PRO A 55 8.73 2.49 26.12
CA PRO A 55 8.84 1.05 26.30
C PRO A 55 7.67 0.62 27.19
N GLY A 56 6.74 -0.20 26.67
CA GLY A 56 5.64 -0.68 27.50
C GLY A 56 4.62 -1.60 26.85
N THR A 57 4.41 -1.51 25.53
CA THR A 57 3.45 -2.39 24.86
C THR A 57 4.19 -3.46 24.08
N GLU A 58 3.99 -4.71 24.49
CA GLU A 58 4.40 -5.88 23.72
C GLU A 58 3.34 -6.20 22.66
N VAL A 59 3.78 -6.52 21.46
CA VAL A 59 2.95 -6.87 20.32
C VAL A 59 3.28 -8.29 19.89
N ASP A 60 2.26 -9.15 19.82
CA ASP A 60 2.38 -10.46 19.18
C ASP A 60 2.62 -10.27 17.67
N LEU A 61 3.88 -10.39 17.27
CA LEU A 61 4.29 -10.18 15.89
C LEU A 61 3.75 -11.29 14.98
N ARG A 62 3.57 -12.51 15.49
CA ARG A 62 3.01 -13.63 14.70
C ARG A 62 1.59 -13.29 14.29
N GLN A 63 0.76 -12.86 15.24
CA GLN A 63 -0.63 -12.47 14.95
C GLN A 63 -0.71 -11.27 13.99
N THR A 64 0.22 -10.34 14.12
CA THR A 64 0.30 -9.16 13.25
C THR A 64 0.64 -9.56 11.82
N VAL A 65 1.67 -10.39 11.61
CA VAL A 65 2.05 -10.91 10.29
C VAL A 65 0.92 -11.73 9.68
N ASP A 66 0.27 -12.61 10.44
CA ASP A 66 -0.86 -13.41 9.94
C ASP A 66 -2.01 -12.51 9.45
N SER A 67 -2.32 -11.44 10.19
CA SER A 67 -3.36 -10.46 9.79
C SER A 67 -3.03 -9.75 8.47
N VAL A 68 -1.75 -9.42 8.25
CA VAL A 68 -1.28 -8.79 7.00
C VAL A 68 -1.33 -9.77 5.83
N ILE A 69 -0.94 -11.03 6.05
CA ILE A 69 -1.01 -12.06 4.99
C ILE A 69 -2.46 -12.28 4.57
N ASP A 70 -3.39 -12.29 5.53
CA ASP A 70 -4.82 -12.43 5.24
C ASP A 70 -5.38 -11.23 4.46
N SER A 71 -4.94 -9.99 4.76
CA SER A 71 -5.36 -8.80 4.01
C SER A 71 -4.86 -8.79 2.57
N LEU A 72 -3.65 -9.32 2.33
CA LEU A 72 -3.01 -9.39 1.02
C LEU A 72 -3.39 -10.63 0.20
N GLY A 73 -4.22 -11.53 0.75
CA GLY A 73 -4.65 -12.76 0.09
C GLY A 73 -5.20 -12.58 -1.34
N PRO A 74 -6.09 -11.59 -1.60
CA PRO A 74 -6.56 -11.32 -2.95
C PRO A 74 -5.45 -10.90 -3.92
N LEU A 75 -4.55 -10.01 -3.49
CA LEU A 75 -3.43 -9.52 -4.31
C LEU A 75 -2.43 -10.63 -4.62
N ALA A 76 -2.09 -11.44 -3.62
CA ALA A 76 -1.20 -12.58 -3.80
C ALA A 76 -1.76 -13.59 -4.82
N ARG A 77 -3.08 -13.85 -4.78
CA ARG A 77 -3.76 -14.72 -5.76
C ARG A 77 -3.77 -14.11 -7.16
N GLU A 78 -4.04 -12.81 -7.27
CA GLU A 78 -4.03 -12.09 -8.56
C GLU A 78 -2.65 -12.18 -9.23
N ASN A 79 -1.58 -12.04 -8.46
CA ASN A 79 -0.20 -12.08 -8.95
C ASN A 79 0.42 -13.50 -8.95
N ASN A 80 -0.32 -14.56 -8.61
CA ASN A 80 0.18 -15.93 -8.49
C ASN A 80 1.39 -16.09 -7.55
N VAL A 81 1.42 -15.33 -6.45
CA VAL A 81 2.48 -15.37 -5.45
C VAL A 81 2.09 -16.29 -4.30
N ALA A 82 3.01 -17.17 -3.90
CA ALA A 82 2.88 -18.02 -2.72
C ALA A 82 3.55 -17.36 -1.51
N ILE A 83 2.84 -17.26 -0.40
CA ILE A 83 3.37 -16.72 0.86
C ILE A 83 3.58 -17.88 1.84
N GLU A 84 4.83 -18.18 2.15
CA GLU A 84 5.22 -19.19 3.13
C GLU A 84 5.55 -18.56 4.48
N ARG A 85 5.20 -19.25 5.57
CA ARG A 85 5.38 -18.78 6.94
C ARG A 85 6.31 -19.74 7.67
N ASP A 86 7.47 -19.24 8.11
CA ASP A 86 8.39 -19.98 8.96
C ASP A 86 8.62 -19.20 10.26
N PHE A 87 7.85 -19.54 11.29
CA PHE A 87 7.92 -18.89 12.59
C PHE A 87 8.66 -19.78 13.59
N ALA A 88 9.52 -19.17 14.41
CA ALA A 88 10.14 -19.84 15.54
C ALA A 88 9.08 -20.41 16.51
N LYS A 89 9.44 -21.48 17.24
CA LYS A 89 8.57 -22.03 18.29
C LYS A 89 8.59 -21.10 19.51
N GLY A 90 7.40 -20.77 20.04
CA GLY A 90 7.23 -19.92 21.21
C GLY A 90 6.55 -18.59 20.91
N PRO A 91 6.31 -17.76 21.95
CA PRO A 91 5.81 -16.40 21.79
C PRO A 91 6.80 -15.54 20.99
N LEU A 92 6.26 -14.64 20.18
CA LEU A 92 7.04 -13.72 19.34
C LEU A 92 6.59 -12.28 19.63
N ASP A 93 6.86 -11.86 20.86
CA ASP A 93 6.46 -10.55 21.36
C ASP A 93 7.58 -9.54 21.12
N VAL A 94 7.23 -8.39 20.52
CA VAL A 94 8.16 -7.29 20.27
C VAL A 94 7.64 -6.00 20.88
N PRO A 95 8.50 -5.14 21.44
CA PRO A 95 8.06 -3.82 21.90
C PRO A 95 7.67 -2.96 20.69
N GLY A 96 6.46 -2.41 20.69
CA GLY A 96 6.02 -1.57 19.59
C GLY A 96 4.55 -1.19 19.62
N ASP A 97 4.13 -0.52 18.56
CA ASP A 97 2.75 -0.24 18.25
C ASP A 97 2.27 -1.22 17.17
N ARG A 98 1.13 -1.88 17.40
CA ARG A 98 0.61 -2.90 16.50
C ARG A 98 0.27 -2.33 15.13
N ASP A 99 -0.30 -1.14 15.07
CA ASP A 99 -0.76 -0.53 13.82
C ASP A 99 0.45 -0.07 12.98
N GLU A 100 1.49 0.45 13.62
CA GLU A 100 2.75 0.78 12.93
C GLU A 100 3.44 -0.46 12.37
N LEU A 101 3.54 -1.53 13.16
CA LEU A 101 4.12 -2.80 12.72
C LEU A 101 3.30 -3.41 11.58
N PHE A 102 1.97 -3.38 11.68
CA PHE A 102 1.08 -3.82 10.60
C PHE A 102 1.35 -3.04 9.32
N GLN A 103 1.40 -1.71 9.37
CA GLN A 103 1.63 -0.86 8.21
C GLN A 103 2.99 -1.13 7.54
N VAL A 104 4.06 -1.30 8.35
CA VAL A 104 5.39 -1.61 7.82
C VAL A 104 5.37 -2.98 7.13
N LEU A 105 4.81 -3.99 7.78
CA LEU A 105 4.71 -5.35 7.23
C LEU A 105 3.86 -5.37 5.94
N GLU A 106 2.72 -4.69 5.94
CA GLU A 106 1.84 -4.58 4.77
C GLU A 106 2.57 -3.96 3.60
N ASN A 107 3.28 -2.85 3.80
CA ASN A 107 4.07 -2.22 2.74
C ASN A 107 5.15 -3.16 2.16
N LEU A 108 5.84 -3.92 3.01
CA LEU A 108 6.87 -4.85 2.56
C LEU A 108 6.29 -6.05 1.80
N LEU A 109 5.25 -6.68 2.34
CA LEU A 109 4.59 -7.84 1.71
C LEU A 109 3.82 -7.45 0.44
N GLU A 110 3.19 -6.27 0.40
CA GLU A 110 2.53 -5.76 -0.80
C GLU A 110 3.55 -5.54 -1.93
N ASN A 111 4.71 -4.95 -1.61
CA ASN A 111 5.80 -4.81 -2.57
C ASN A 111 6.34 -6.17 -3.04
N ALA A 112 6.50 -7.14 -2.13
CA ALA A 112 6.88 -8.50 -2.51
C ALA A 112 5.85 -9.15 -3.45
N CYS A 113 4.55 -8.95 -3.21
CA CYS A 113 3.50 -9.49 -4.09
C CYS A 113 3.45 -8.81 -5.47
N LYS A 114 3.85 -7.54 -5.58
CA LYS A 114 3.80 -6.76 -6.84
C LYS A 114 5.05 -6.92 -7.69
N TYR A 115 6.21 -7.09 -7.08
CA TYR A 115 7.51 -7.02 -7.77
C TYR A 115 8.40 -8.25 -7.55
N GLY A 116 7.97 -9.22 -6.73
CA GLY A 116 8.67 -10.48 -6.50
C GLY A 116 8.61 -11.46 -7.66
#